data_AF-A0A3D5K6G9-F1
#
_entry.id   AF-A0A3D5K6G9-F1
#
_cell.length_a   1.000
_cell.length_b   1.000
_cell.length_c   1.000
_cell.angle_alpha   90.00
_cell.angle_beta   90.00
_cell.angle_gamma   90.00
#
_symmetry.space_group_name_H-M   'P 1'
#
loop_
_entity.id
_entity.type
_entity.pdbx_description
1 polymer ?
#
loop_
_entity_poly.entity_id
_entity_poly.type
_entity_poly.pdbx_seq_one_letter_code
_entity_poly.pdbx_strand_id
1 'polypeptide(L)' 'MVVTTTWYLALGAVLFSLGAVGLLIRRNPLVMFMCVELMLNAVNLT' A
#
# COMPACT_ATOMS: atom_id res chain seq x y z
N MET A 1 -16.45 6.21 19.15
CA MET A 1 -15.37 5.22 18.98
C MET A 1 -14.15 5.98 18.52
N VAL A 2 -13.09 6.07 19.33
CA VAL A 2 -11.87 6.78 18.93
C VAL A 2 -11.11 5.87 17.97
N VAL A 3 -10.96 6.28 16.72
CA VAL A 3 -10.10 5.56 15.78
C VAL A 3 -8.68 5.89 16.18
N THR A 4 -8.01 4.94 16.83
CA THR A 4 -6.62 5.09 17.26
C THR A 4 -5.69 4.98 16.06
N THR A 5 -4.57 5.69 16.10
CA THR A 5 -3.55 5.72 15.02
C THR A 5 -3.08 4.31 14.64
N THR A 6 -3.11 3.36 15.57
CA THR A 6 -2.84 1.93 15.31
C THR A 6 -3.71 1.31 14.21
N TRP A 7 -4.98 1.73 14.06
CA TRP A 7 -5.84 1.24 12.98
C TRP A 7 -5.36 1.74 11.61
N TYR A 8 -4.92 2.99 11.53
CA TYR A 8 -4.36 3.56 10.31
C TYR A 8 -3.03 2.92 9.93
N LEU A 9 -2.14 2.68 10.90
CA LEU A 9 -0.89 1.95 10.65
C LEU A 9 -1.14 0.52 10.16
N ALA A 10 -2.10 -0.19 10.76
CA ALA A 10 -2.46 -1.54 10.33
C ALA A 10 -2.99 -1.55 8.89
N LEU A 11 -3.87 -0.60 8.54
CA LEU A 11 -4.42 -0.44 7.19
C LEU A 11 -3.31 -0.10 6.18
N GLY A 12 -2.43 0.85 6.51
CA GLY A 12 -1.29 1.23 5.68
C GLY A 12 -0.33 0.07 5.44
N ALA A 13 -0.01 -0.71 6.48
CA ALA A 13 0.84 -1.89 6.35
C ALA A 13 0.24 -2.96 5.41
N VAL A 14 -1.07 -3.19 5.48
CA VAL A 14 -1.77 -4.13 4.58
C VAL A 14 -1.74 -3.63 3.13
N LEU A 15 -2.10 -2.37 2.90
CA LEU A 15 -2.11 -1.75 1.57
C LEU A 15 -0.70 -1.73 0.95
N PHE A 16 0.32 -1.39 1.73
CA PHE A 16 1.72 -1.41 1.29
C PHE A 16 2.17 -2.83 0.91
N SER A 17 1.84 -3.82 1.74
CA SER A 17 2.16 -5.22 1.47
C SER A 17 1.47 -5.73 0.20
N LEU A 18 0.23 -5.33 -0.04
CA LEU A 18 -0.50 -5.67 -1.26
C LEU A 18 0.13 -5.02 -2.51
N GLY A 19 0.56 -3.76 -2.39
CA GLY A 19 1.36 -3.08 -3.40
C GLY A 19 2.66 -3.84 -3.69
N ALA A 20 3.37 -4.29 -2.65
CA ALA A 20 4.65 -5.00 -2.77
C ALA A 20 4.50 -6.36 -3.47
N VAL A 21 3.47 -7.12 -3.10
CA VAL A 21 3.11 -8.36 -3.78
C VAL A 21 2.75 -8.08 -5.24
N GLY A 22 1.97 -7.02 -5.51
CA GLY A 22 1.62 -6.60 -6.86
C GLY A 22 2.83 -6.23 -7.71
N LEU A 23 3.82 -5.54 -7.14
CA LEU A 23 5.07 -5.17 -7.82
C LEU A 23 5.88 -6.40 -8.24
N LEU A 24 6.00 -7.40 -7.36
CA LEU A 24 6.81 -8.61 -7.59
C LEU A 24 6.19 -9.56 -8.62
N ILE A 25 4.85 -9.63 -8.71
CA ILE A 25 4.14 -10.58 -9.58
C ILE A 25 3.94 -10.02 -11.00
N ARG A 26 3.82 -8.70 -11.15
CA ARG A 26 3.43 -8.07 -12.44
C ARG A 26 4.66 -7.86 -13.32
N ARG A 27 4.64 -8.43 -14.54
CA ARG A 27 5.67 -8.21 -15.58
C ARG A 27 5.49 -6.91 -16.37
N ASN A 28 4.33 -6.25 -16.25
CA ASN A 28 4.02 -5.05 -17.01
C ASN A 28 4.48 -3.78 -16.26
N PRO A 29 5.39 -2.97 -16.82
CA PRO A 29 5.96 -1.80 -16.12
C PRO A 29 4.92 -0.74 -15.75
N LEU A 30 3.86 -0.56 -16.53
CA LEU A 30 2.78 0.38 -16.20
C LEU A 30 2.01 -0.07 -14.94
N VAL A 31 1.82 -1.37 -14.76
CA VAL A 31 1.16 -1.90 -13.56
C VAL A 31 2.10 -1.88 -12.35
N MET A 32 3.40 -2.09 -12.54
CA MET A 32 4.38 -1.82 -11.47
C MET A 32 4.28 -0.38 -10.98
N PHE A 33 4.17 0.59 -11.90
CA PHE A 33 4.01 2.00 -11.53
C PHE A 33 2.74 2.25 -10.73
N MET A 34 1.61 1.63 -11.12
CA MET A 34 0.36 1.71 -10.36
C MET A 34 0.47 1.07 -8.96
N CYS A 35 1.24 -0.01 -8.81
CA CYS A 35 1.53 -0.61 -7.51
C CYS A 35 2.40 0.32 -6.64
N VAL A 36 3.35 1.06 -7.23
CA VAL A 36 4.16 2.05 -6.51
C VAL A 36 3.29 3.22 -6.03
N GLU A 37 2.40 3.75 -6.87
CA GLU A 37 1.44 4.79 -6.47
C GLU A 37 0.56 4.32 -5.29
N LEU A 38 0.12 3.05 -5.30
CA LEU A 38 -0.64 2.45 -4.20
C LEU A 38 0.20 2.35 -2.92
N MET A 39 1.48 1.97 -3.00
CA MET A 39 2.38 1.93 -1.84
C MET A 39 2.60 3.32 -1.23
N LEU A 40 2.81 4.33 -2.08
CA LEU A 40 3.00 5.71 -1.64
C LEU A 40 1.74 6.26 -0.97
N ASN A 41 0.56 5.92 -1.50
CA ASN A 41 -0.72 6.28 -0.87
C ASN A 41 -0.92 5.58 0.48
N ALA A 42 -0.49 4.32 0.62
CA ALA A 42 -0.56 3.56 1.88
C ALA A 42 0.30 4.17 2.99
N VAL A 43 1.51 4.65 2.65
CA VAL A 43 2.39 5.39 3.58
C VAL A 43 1.84 6.77 3.92
N ASN A 44 1.06 7.40 3.03
CA ASN A 44 0.42 8.67 3.36
C ASN A 44 -0.78 8.53 4.32
N LEU A 45 -1.30 7.31 4.48
CA LEU A 45 -2.44 7.00 5.34
C LEU A 45 -2.08 6.84 6.83
N THR A 46 -0.79 6.77 7.17
CA THR A 46 -0.24 6.70 8.54
C THR A 46 0.22 8.07 9.00
#